data_AF-A0A0J9SIS9-F1
#
_entry.id   AF-A0A0J9SIS9-F1
#
_cell.length_a   1.000
_cell.length_b   1.000
_cell.length_c   1.000
_cell.angle_alpha   90.00
_cell.angle_beta   90.00
_cell.angle_gamma   90.00
#
_symmetry.space_group_name_H-M   'P 1'
#
loop_
_entity.id
_entity.type
_entity.pdbx_description
1 polymer ?
#
loop_
_entity_poly.entity_id
_entity_poly.type
_entity_poly.pdbx_seq_one_letter_code
_entity_poly.pdbx_strand_id
1 'polypeptide(L)'
;MEAESLYICDEYTEDITSELFSKIQSLIALYKSLTEILISEKKDACQRNKICVKLYEDYKDTCDLNTDHHLCNEVENFRRTYNHLMYKTYKCNEFEYLPSYQKHDVIYSITTSIVALSAISFVSFISYKFTPFGSWIRNRISGGNNLMNKIDKENREAQYASERQDTPYRVGYHSSR
;
A
#
# COMPACT_ATOMS: atom_id res chain seq x y z
N MET A 1 -56.86 -1.94 -15.48
CA MET A 1 -55.41 -2.16 -15.71
C MET A 1 -54.78 -0.79 -15.72
N GLU A 2 -54.51 -0.30 -14.51
CA GLU A 2 -53.93 1.01 -14.27
C GLU A 2 -52.40 0.97 -14.44
N ALA A 3 -51.85 2.13 -14.77
CA ALA A 3 -50.48 2.39 -15.15
C ALA A 3 -49.48 2.18 -14.00
N GLU A 4 -49.13 0.93 -13.71
CA GLU A 4 -48.15 0.58 -12.67
C GLU A 4 -46.68 0.60 -13.13
N SER A 5 -46.37 1.14 -14.33
CA SER A 5 -45.02 1.06 -14.91
C SER A 5 -44.24 2.38 -14.96
N LEU A 6 -44.72 3.47 -14.34
CA LEU A 6 -44.12 4.81 -14.50
C LEU A 6 -43.34 5.32 -13.28
N TYR A 7 -43.47 4.69 -12.11
CA TYR A 7 -42.80 5.11 -10.87
C TYR A 7 -41.53 4.31 -10.53
N ILE A 8 -41.18 3.27 -11.31
CA ILE A 8 -39.99 2.46 -11.06
C ILE A 8 -38.71 3.28 -11.27
N CYS A 9 -38.72 4.26 -12.18
CA CYS A 9 -37.54 5.08 -12.45
C CYS A 9 -37.33 6.22 -11.43
N ASP A 10 -38.39 6.69 -10.76
CA ASP A 10 -38.31 7.82 -9.82
C ASP A 10 -37.42 7.52 -8.61
N GLU A 11 -37.33 6.25 -8.20
CA GLU A 11 -36.45 5.82 -7.09
C GLU A 11 -34.96 5.80 -7.48
N TYR A 12 -34.64 5.81 -8.78
CA TYR A 12 -33.28 5.72 -9.32
C TYR A 12 -32.84 6.96 -10.10
N THR A 13 -33.73 7.93 -10.32
CA THR A 13 -33.38 9.21 -10.94
C THR A 13 -32.85 10.16 -9.88
N GLU A 14 -31.53 10.18 -9.71
CA GLU A 14 -30.87 11.28 -9.02
C GLU A 14 -30.80 12.50 -9.94
N ASP A 15 -31.30 13.64 -9.46
CA ASP A 15 -31.13 14.90 -10.16
C ASP A 15 -29.64 15.27 -10.22
N ILE A 16 -29.16 15.54 -11.44
CA ILE A 16 -27.81 16.07 -11.62
C ILE A 16 -27.80 17.48 -11.03
N THR A 17 -27.12 17.62 -9.89
CA THR A 17 -26.96 18.93 -9.26
C THR A 17 -26.23 19.88 -10.21
N SER A 18 -26.54 21.17 -10.14
CA SER A 18 -25.86 22.19 -10.97
C SER A 18 -24.34 22.18 -10.78
N GLU A 19 -23.88 21.85 -9.57
CA GLU A 19 -22.46 21.70 -9.25
C GLU A 19 -21.84 20.53 -10.00
N LEU A 20 -22.46 19.34 -9.95
CA LEU A 20 -22.00 18.16 -10.67
C LEU A 20 -22.00 18.41 -12.19
N PHE A 21 -23.05 19.04 -12.69
CA PHE A 21 -23.14 19.41 -14.10
C PHE A 21 -22.00 20.35 -14.53
N SER A 22 -21.69 21.37 -13.72
CA SER A 22 -20.58 22.30 -13.99
C SER A 22 -19.22 21.58 -14.06
N LYS A 23 -18.98 20.61 -13.16
CA LYS A 23 -17.75 19.79 -13.16
C LYS A 23 -17.65 18.91 -14.40
N ILE A 24 -18.77 18.33 -14.83
CA ILE A 24 -18.82 17.55 -16.08
C ILE A 24 -18.51 18.46 -17.28
N GLN A 25 -19.09 19.65 -17.33
CA GLN A 25 -18.83 20.61 -18.41
C GLN A 25 -17.36 21.04 -18.47
N SER A 26 -16.72 21.28 -17.33
CA SER A 26 -15.31 21.67 -17.29
C SER A 26 -14.40 20.53 -17.78
N LEU A 27 -14.71 19.28 -17.42
CA LEU A 27 -14.00 18.10 -17.94
C LEU A 27 -14.18 17.95 -19.45
N ILE A 28 -15.40 18.10 -19.95
CA ILE A 28 -15.69 18.05 -21.39
C ILE A 28 -14.89 19.12 -22.14
N ALA A 29 -14.83 20.34 -21.62
CA ALA A 29 -14.06 21.43 -22.21
C ALA A 29 -12.56 21.08 -22.25
N LEU A 30 -12.02 20.49 -21.19
CA LEU A 30 -10.63 20.04 -21.11
C LEU A 30 -10.32 18.97 -22.17
N TYR A 31 -11.13 17.90 -22.26
CA TYR A 31 -10.94 16.85 -23.27
C TYR A 31 -11.10 17.37 -24.70
N LYS A 32 -12.06 18.27 -24.93
CA LYS A 32 -12.24 18.91 -26.23
C LYS A 32 -10.99 19.69 -26.64
N SER A 33 -10.37 20.43 -25.72
CA SER A 33 -9.15 21.18 -26.01
C SER A 33 -7.99 20.27 -26.44
N LEU A 34 -7.87 19.08 -25.86
CA LEU A 34 -6.92 18.06 -26.30
C LEU A 34 -7.25 17.56 -27.72
N THR A 35 -8.52 17.23 -27.99
CA THR A 35 -8.94 16.82 -29.34
C THR A 35 -8.58 17.89 -30.38
N GLU A 36 -8.80 19.16 -30.08
CA GLU A 36 -8.47 20.26 -30.98
C GLU A 36 -6.98 20.35 -31.31
N ILE A 37 -6.08 20.02 -30.38
CA ILE A 37 -4.63 19.92 -30.65
C ILE A 37 -4.36 18.81 -31.67
N LEU A 38 -4.99 17.65 -31.49
CA LEU A 38 -4.72 16.45 -32.29
C LEU A 38 -5.20 16.58 -33.74
N ILE A 39 -6.32 17.26 -33.96
CA ILE A 39 -6.87 17.47 -35.31
C ILE A 39 -6.25 18.66 -36.03
N SER A 40 -5.55 19.54 -35.32
CA SER A 40 -4.92 20.73 -35.92
C SER A 40 -3.65 20.42 -36.69
N GLU A 41 -3.29 21.34 -37.59
CA GLU A 41 -1.94 21.42 -38.16
C GLU A 41 -0.91 21.75 -37.09
N LYS A 42 0.36 21.37 -37.32
CA LYS A 42 1.42 21.50 -36.31
C LYS A 42 1.62 22.92 -35.78
N LYS A 43 1.52 23.93 -36.65
CA LYS A 43 1.72 25.35 -36.28
C LYS A 43 0.66 25.81 -35.28
N ASP A 44 -0.58 25.40 -35.47
CA ASP A 44 -1.72 25.80 -34.62
C ASP A 44 -1.82 24.92 -33.37
N ALA A 45 -1.35 23.66 -33.46
CA ALA A 45 -1.36 22.71 -32.36
C ALA A 45 -0.66 23.26 -31.11
N CYS A 46 0.48 23.94 -31.24
CA CYS A 46 1.18 24.54 -30.09
C CYS A 46 0.42 25.70 -29.45
N GLN A 47 -0.29 26.52 -30.23
CA GLN A 47 -1.11 27.60 -29.67
C GLN A 47 -2.30 27.02 -28.90
N ARG A 48 -2.97 26.00 -29.46
CA ARG A 48 -4.03 25.26 -28.77
C ARG A 48 -3.52 24.54 -27.53
N ASN A 49 -2.29 24.03 -27.58
CA ASN A 49 -1.65 23.40 -26.43
C ASN A 49 -1.57 24.35 -25.24
N LYS A 50 -1.19 25.61 -25.46
CA LYS A 50 -1.16 26.63 -24.39
C LYS A 50 -2.53 26.82 -23.73
N ILE A 51 -3.61 26.77 -24.51
CA ILE A 51 -4.98 26.88 -24.00
C ILE A 51 -5.35 25.62 -23.19
N CYS A 52 -5.03 24.44 -23.70
CA CYS A 52 -5.27 23.16 -23.02
C CYS A 52 -4.54 23.08 -21.68
N VAL A 53 -3.25 23.48 -21.64
CA VAL A 53 -2.45 23.50 -20.41
C VAL A 53 -3.06 24.48 -19.40
N LYS A 54 -3.51 25.66 -19.84
CA LYS A 54 -4.17 26.62 -18.95
C LYS A 54 -5.47 26.05 -18.35
N LEU A 55 -6.32 25.41 -19.16
CA LEU A 55 -7.53 24.73 -18.66
C LEU A 55 -7.19 23.63 -17.67
N TYR A 56 -6.06 22.94 -17.86
CA TYR A 56 -5.59 21.93 -16.92
C TYR A 56 -5.14 22.53 -15.58
N GLU A 57 -4.44 23.67 -15.61
CA GLU A 57 -3.96 24.37 -14.42
C GLU A 57 -5.09 24.85 -13.49
N ASP A 58 -6.28 25.15 -14.02
CA ASP A 58 -7.45 25.55 -13.22
C ASP A 58 -7.89 24.48 -12.21
N TYR A 59 -7.51 23.21 -12.42
CA TYR A 59 -7.80 22.12 -11.48
C TYR A 59 -6.80 22.00 -10.32
N LYS A 60 -5.69 22.75 -10.37
CA LYS A 60 -4.60 22.61 -9.40
C LYS A 60 -5.09 22.78 -7.97
N ASP A 61 -5.72 23.91 -7.66
CA ASP A 61 -6.13 24.20 -6.27
C ASP A 61 -7.22 23.23 -5.79
N THR A 62 -8.17 22.89 -6.67
CA THR A 62 -9.23 21.91 -6.39
C THR A 62 -8.64 20.55 -6.01
N CYS A 63 -7.67 20.07 -6.78
CA CYS A 63 -7.07 18.76 -6.56
C CYS A 63 -5.97 18.74 -5.50
N ASP A 64 -5.25 19.85 -5.31
CA ASP A 64 -4.29 20.01 -4.21
C ASP A 64 -4.98 20.00 -2.85
N LEU A 65 -6.21 20.53 -2.76
CA LEU A 65 -7.02 20.47 -1.54
C LEU A 65 -7.79 19.14 -1.40
N ASN A 66 -7.73 18.25 -2.40
CA ASN A 66 -8.46 16.99 -2.48
C ASN A 66 -9.97 17.14 -2.19
N THR A 67 -10.57 18.24 -2.66
CA THR A 67 -11.96 18.58 -2.37
C THR A 67 -12.95 17.72 -3.16
N ASP A 68 -12.52 17.16 -4.29
CA ASP A 68 -13.34 16.29 -5.14
C ASP A 68 -12.51 15.14 -5.72
N HIS A 69 -12.47 14.02 -5.02
CA HIS A 69 -11.68 12.85 -5.41
C HIS A 69 -12.09 12.28 -6.79
N HIS A 70 -13.40 12.29 -7.11
CA HIS A 70 -13.89 11.76 -8.38
C HIS A 70 -13.46 12.64 -9.55
N LEU A 71 -13.64 13.96 -9.43
CA LEU A 71 -13.18 14.92 -10.43
C LEU A 71 -11.66 14.82 -10.62
N CYS A 72 -10.90 14.79 -9.53
CA CYS A 72 -9.44 14.77 -9.59
C CYS A 72 -8.87 13.46 -10.16
N ASN A 73 -9.56 12.34 -9.97
CA ASN A 73 -9.21 11.09 -10.64
C ASN A 73 -9.38 11.20 -12.16
N GLU A 74 -10.44 11.87 -12.64
CA GLU A 74 -10.64 12.09 -14.07
C GLU A 74 -9.64 13.10 -14.66
N VAL A 75 -9.24 14.12 -13.88
CA VAL A 75 -8.15 15.04 -14.25
C VAL A 75 -6.80 14.30 -14.34
N GLU A 76 -6.54 13.34 -13.46
CA GLU A 76 -5.35 12.48 -13.55
C GLU A 76 -5.40 11.56 -14.78
N ASN A 77 -6.56 10.98 -15.10
CA ASN A 77 -6.75 10.20 -16.34
C ASN A 77 -6.48 11.05 -17.59
N PHE A 78 -6.98 12.30 -17.59
CA PHE A 78 -6.70 13.25 -18.65
C PHE A 78 -5.20 13.51 -18.78
N ARG A 79 -4.50 13.79 -17.67
CA ARG A 79 -3.06 14.06 -17.63
C ARG A 79 -2.26 12.93 -18.30
N ARG A 80 -2.57 11.67 -17.96
CA ARG A 80 -1.93 10.48 -18.57
C ARG A 80 -2.19 10.41 -20.07
N THR A 81 -3.43 10.65 -20.47
CA THR A 81 -3.85 10.63 -21.88
C THR A 81 -3.15 11.72 -22.69
N TYR A 82 -3.18 12.96 -22.22
CA TYR A 82 -2.47 14.09 -22.82
C TYR A 82 -0.98 13.76 -22.97
N ASN A 83 -0.31 13.36 -21.88
CA ASN A 83 1.14 13.11 -21.89
C ASN A 83 1.52 12.00 -22.88
N HIS A 84 0.73 10.92 -22.93
CA HIS A 84 0.94 9.83 -23.88
C HIS A 84 0.75 10.30 -25.34
N LEU A 85 -0.34 11.02 -25.63
CA LEU A 85 -0.66 11.45 -26.99
C LEU A 85 0.30 12.53 -27.49
N MET A 86 0.68 13.48 -26.65
CA MET A 86 1.65 14.51 -27.02
C MET A 86 3.01 13.90 -27.34
N TYR A 87 3.49 12.97 -26.51
CA TYR A 87 4.70 12.21 -26.77
C TYR A 87 4.62 11.38 -28.06
N LYS A 88 3.51 10.68 -28.30
CA LYS A 88 3.39 9.79 -29.45
C LYS A 88 3.24 10.54 -30.77
N THR A 89 2.48 11.64 -30.76
CA THR A 89 2.07 12.33 -32.00
C THR A 89 3.03 13.44 -32.42
N TYR A 90 3.83 13.99 -31.48
CA TYR A 90 4.71 15.13 -31.74
C TYR A 90 3.98 16.26 -32.50
N LYS A 91 2.72 16.52 -32.14
CA LYS A 91 1.87 17.54 -32.77
C LYS A 91 2.35 18.95 -32.46
N CYS A 92 2.80 19.17 -31.23
CA CYS A 92 3.53 20.35 -30.81
C CYS A 92 4.90 19.91 -30.31
N ASN A 93 5.99 20.53 -30.77
CA ASN A 93 7.34 20.17 -30.34
C ASN A 93 7.74 20.86 -29.02
N GLU A 94 7.07 21.95 -28.66
CA GLU A 94 7.30 22.75 -27.45
C GLU A 94 6.43 22.29 -26.27
N PHE A 95 5.94 21.05 -26.28
CA PHE A 95 5.07 20.57 -25.21
C PHE A 95 5.87 20.15 -23.99
N GLU A 96 5.27 20.33 -22.82
CA GLU A 96 5.77 19.81 -21.56
C GLU A 96 4.81 18.77 -20.99
N TYR A 97 5.36 17.85 -20.19
CA TYR A 97 4.56 16.89 -19.45
C TYR A 97 3.76 17.60 -18.38
N LEU A 98 2.45 17.36 -18.37
CA LEU A 98 1.58 17.89 -17.33
C LEU A 98 1.93 17.26 -15.96
N PRO A 99 2.10 18.08 -14.90
CA PRO A 99 2.39 17.61 -13.55
C PRO A 99 1.16 16.92 -12.94
N SER A 100 1.35 16.01 -11.99
CA SER A 100 0.23 15.42 -11.25
C SER A 100 -0.23 16.38 -10.16
N TYR A 101 -1.54 16.62 -10.07
CA TYR A 101 -2.18 17.29 -8.92
C TYR A 101 -2.85 16.30 -7.96
N GLN A 102 -2.87 15.01 -8.31
CA GLN A 102 -3.38 14.00 -7.39
C GLN A 102 -2.38 13.86 -6.25
N LYS A 103 -2.74 14.33 -5.06
CA LYS A 103 -2.08 13.88 -3.84
C LYS A 103 -2.38 12.38 -3.72
N HIS A 104 -1.32 11.57 -3.64
CA HIS A 104 -1.52 10.15 -3.36
C HIS A 104 -2.43 10.02 -2.16
N ASP A 105 -3.55 9.34 -2.37
CA ASP A 105 -4.55 9.17 -1.36
C ASP A 105 -3.85 8.49 -0.19
N VAL A 106 -3.65 9.22 0.90
CA VAL A 106 -2.92 8.73 2.09
C VAL A 106 -3.55 7.42 2.54
N ILE A 107 -4.86 7.27 2.31
CA ILE A 107 -5.65 6.07 2.50
C ILE A 107 -5.16 4.91 1.60
N TYR A 108 -4.95 5.13 0.30
CA TYR A 108 -4.44 4.10 -0.61
C TYR A 108 -3.01 3.66 -0.23
N SER A 109 -2.15 4.60 0.15
CA SER A 109 -0.80 4.26 0.62
C SER A 109 -0.83 3.48 1.94
N ILE A 110 -1.64 3.90 2.92
CA ILE A 110 -1.79 3.21 4.21
C ILE A 110 -2.39 1.82 4.02
N THR A 111 -3.46 1.69 3.23
CA THR A 111 -4.12 0.39 2.98
C THR A 111 -3.17 -0.58 2.29
N THR A 112 -2.41 -0.15 1.30
CA THR A 112 -1.40 -0.99 0.64
C THR A 112 -0.35 -1.48 1.63
N SER A 113 0.14 -0.62 2.51
CA SER A 113 1.12 -1.00 3.54
C SER A 113 0.54 -2.00 4.56
N ILE A 114 -0.69 -1.81 5.03
CA ILE A 114 -1.34 -2.71 5.99
C ILE A 114 -1.58 -4.09 5.37
N VAL A 115 -2.06 -4.14 4.13
CA VAL A 115 -2.31 -5.39 3.41
C VAL A 115 -1.01 -6.16 3.15
N ALA A 116 0.07 -5.47 2.78
CA ALA A 116 1.37 -6.10 2.61
C ALA A 116 1.91 -6.69 3.92
N LEU A 117 1.85 -5.94 5.03
CA LEU A 117 2.29 -6.40 6.34
C LEU A 117 1.47 -7.60 6.84
N SER A 118 0.15 -7.59 6.64
CA SER A 118 -0.71 -8.70 7.03
C SER A 118 -0.45 -9.95 6.19
N ALA A 119 -0.24 -9.81 4.88
CA ALA A 119 0.10 -10.91 3.99
C ALA A 119 1.44 -11.57 4.38
N ILE A 120 2.48 -10.78 4.66
CA ILE A 120 3.78 -11.29 5.10
C ILE A 120 3.64 -12.05 6.43
N SER A 121 2.86 -11.51 7.36
CA SER A 121 2.61 -12.15 8.67
C SER A 121 1.88 -13.48 8.50
N PHE A 122 0.87 -13.52 7.64
CA PHE A 122 0.08 -14.72 7.37
C PHE A 122 0.92 -15.80 6.69
N VAL A 123 1.68 -15.45 5.65
CA VAL A 123 2.60 -16.38 4.98
C VAL A 123 3.62 -16.93 5.96
N SER A 124 4.20 -16.07 6.81
CA SER A 124 5.18 -16.49 7.83
C SER A 124 4.58 -17.47 8.84
N PHE A 125 3.34 -17.24 9.28
CA PHE A 125 2.63 -18.14 10.20
C PHE A 125 2.36 -19.52 9.56
N ILE A 126 1.90 -19.53 8.31
CA ILE A 126 1.67 -20.78 7.57
C ILE A 126 2.99 -21.52 7.34
N SER A 127 4.06 -20.84 6.91
CA SER A 127 5.37 -21.45 6.71
C SER A 127 5.99 -21.97 8.01
N TYR A 128 5.80 -21.28 9.14
CA TYR A 128 6.26 -21.76 10.44
C TYR A 128 5.56 -23.06 10.87
N LYS A 129 4.24 -23.15 10.64
CA LYS A 129 3.44 -24.32 11.06
C LYS A 129 3.52 -25.52 10.10
N PHE A 130 3.58 -25.26 8.80
CA PHE A 130 3.39 -26.30 7.77
C PHE A 130 4.63 -26.61 6.93
N THR A 131 5.68 -25.79 7.01
CA THR A 131 6.95 -26.08 6.33
C THR A 131 7.99 -26.48 7.38
N PRO A 132 8.88 -27.46 7.15
CA PRO A 132 9.87 -27.90 8.13
C PRO A 132 11.00 -26.86 8.34
N PHE A 133 10.72 -25.56 8.16
CA PHE A 133 11.62 -24.46 8.49
C PHE A 133 11.98 -24.45 9.97
N GLY A 134 11.08 -24.87 10.87
CA GLY A 134 11.41 -25.05 12.29
C GLY A 134 12.52 -26.08 12.51
N SER A 135 12.48 -27.21 11.79
CA SER A 135 13.54 -28.23 11.84
C SER A 135 14.82 -27.77 11.14
N TRP A 136 14.70 -27.03 10.02
CA TRP A 136 15.84 -26.47 9.30
C TRP A 136 16.58 -25.37 10.07
N ILE A 137 15.86 -24.45 10.73
CA ILE A 137 16.43 -23.42 11.61
C ILE A 137 17.06 -24.07 12.84
N ARG A 138 16.38 -25.04 13.47
CA ARG A 138 16.93 -25.80 14.61
C ARG A 138 18.24 -26.51 14.24
N ASN A 139 18.33 -27.06 13.03
CA ASN A 139 19.55 -27.69 12.53
C ASN A 139 20.62 -26.67 12.10
N ARG A 140 20.23 -25.43 11.74
CA ARG A 140 21.17 -24.33 11.40
C ARG A 140 21.78 -23.66 12.62
N ILE A 141 21.07 -23.62 13.75
CA ILE A 141 21.61 -23.23 15.07
C ILE A 141 22.35 -24.44 15.67
N SER A 142 23.24 -25.05 14.89
CA SER A 142 24.12 -26.12 15.35
C SER A 142 25.27 -25.50 16.16
N GLY A 143 24.97 -25.20 17.42
CA GLY A 143 25.93 -24.64 18.37
C GLY A 143 25.51 -24.78 19.84
N GLY A 144 24.24 -25.07 20.12
CA GLY A 144 23.71 -25.18 21.49
C GLY A 144 24.13 -26.43 22.26
N ASN A 145 24.54 -27.52 21.59
CA ASN A 145 24.82 -28.80 22.26
C ASN A 145 26.03 -28.70 23.19
N ASN A 146 27.08 -27.96 22.79
CA ASN A 146 28.29 -27.82 23.60
C ASN A 146 28.07 -26.95 24.85
N LEU A 147 27.23 -25.92 24.75
CA LEU A 147 26.86 -25.07 25.89
C LEU A 147 25.95 -25.82 26.86
N MET A 148 24.95 -26.55 26.33
CA MET A 148 24.03 -27.36 27.15
C MET A 148 24.79 -28.46 27.90
N ASN A 149 25.73 -29.14 27.24
CA ASN A 149 26.58 -30.14 27.88
C ASN A 149 27.50 -29.53 28.95
N LYS A 150 27.96 -28.29 28.76
CA LYS A 150 28.78 -27.58 29.75
C LYS A 150 27.97 -27.20 30.99
N ILE A 151 26.75 -26.72 30.81
CA ILE A 151 25.82 -26.38 31.91
C ILE A 151 25.39 -27.65 32.66
N ASP A 152 25.09 -28.75 31.94
CA ASP A 152 24.73 -30.03 32.56
C ASP A 152 25.89 -30.60 33.40
N LYS A 153 27.13 -30.47 32.88
CA LYS A 153 28.33 -30.86 33.62
C LYS A 153 28.53 -30.01 34.89
N GLU A 154 28.42 -28.68 34.79
CA GLU A 154 28.54 -27.77 35.93
C GLU A 154 27.47 -28.05 37.00
N ASN A 155 26.23 -28.33 36.59
CA ASN A 155 25.14 -28.68 37.51
C ASN A 155 25.38 -30.02 38.23
N ARG A 156 25.87 -31.05 37.52
CA ARG A 156 26.23 -32.33 38.16
C ARG A 156 27.37 -32.15 39.16
N GLU A 157 28.41 -31.40 38.80
CA GLU A 157 29.54 -31.11 39.68
C GLU A 157 29.11 -30.35 40.95
N ALA A 158 28.19 -29.39 40.82
CA ALA A 158 27.60 -28.68 41.96
C ALA A 158 26.77 -29.60 42.88
N GLN A 159 25.98 -30.51 42.31
CA GLN A 159 25.23 -31.52 43.08
C GLN A 159 26.15 -32.45 43.87
N TYR A 160 27.20 -32.98 43.25
CA TYR A 160 28.19 -33.83 43.93
C TYR A 160 28.99 -33.09 45.02
N ALA A 161 29.17 -31.77 44.88
CA ALA A 161 29.83 -30.95 45.90
C ALA A 161 28.92 -30.72 47.13
N SER A 162 27.62 -30.49 46.93
CA SER A 162 26.67 -30.37 48.05
C SER A 162 26.48 -31.68 48.82
N GLU A 163 26.51 -32.82 48.12
CA GLU A 163 26.31 -34.14 48.74
C GLU A 163 27.49 -34.56 49.64
N ARG A 164 28.72 -34.09 49.33
CA ARG A 164 29.90 -34.35 50.16
C ARG A 164 29.92 -33.57 51.47
N GLN A 165 29.24 -32.43 51.54
CA GLN A 165 29.12 -31.64 52.78
C GLN A 165 28.13 -32.23 53.78
N ASP A 166 27.28 -33.19 53.37
CA ASP A 166 26.18 -33.74 54.16
C ASP A 166 26.46 -35.16 54.71
N THR A 167 27.74 -35.55 54.85
CA THR A 167 28.09 -36.85 55.46
C THR A 167 28.12 -36.75 57.00
N PRO A 168 27.28 -37.50 57.75
CA PRO A 168 27.24 -37.41 59.20
C PRO A 168 28.43 -38.16 59.83
N TYR A 169 29.12 -37.53 60.78
CA TYR A 169 30.20 -38.15 61.53
C TYR A 169 29.71 -39.36 62.33
N ARG A 170 30.36 -40.53 62.19
CA ARG A 170 30.07 -41.73 62.99
C ARG A 170 30.76 -41.64 64.36
N VAL A 171 29.98 -41.52 65.43
CA VAL A 171 30.47 -41.70 66.81
C VAL A 171 30.41 -43.19 67.17
N GLY A 172 31.55 -43.79 67.49
CA GLY A 172 31.63 -45.19 67.95
C GLY A 172 31.41 -45.30 69.46
N TYR A 173 30.36 -45.99 69.89
CA TYR A 173 30.10 -46.25 71.31
C TYR A 173 30.99 -47.40 71.82
N HIS A 174 31.82 -47.12 72.82
CA HIS A 174 32.42 -48.15 73.67
C HIS A 174 31.48 -48.43 74.84
N SER A 175 30.97 -49.66 74.92
CA SER A 175 30.19 -50.14 76.07
C SER A 175 31.15 -50.52 77.21
N SER A 176 31.02 -49.87 78.36
CA SER A 176 31.69 -50.28 79.60
C SER A 176 30.82 -51.27 80.38
N ARG A 177 31.51 -52.28 80.92
CA ARG A 177 31.05 -53.43 81.70
C ARG A 177 30.04 -53.14 82.80
#